data_AF-A0A954A1G9-F1
#
_entry.id   AF-A0A954A1G9-F1
#
_cell.length_a   1.000
_cell.length_b   1.000
_cell.length_c   1.000
_cell.angle_alpha   90.00
_cell.angle_beta   90.00
_cell.angle_gamma   90.00
#
_symmetry.space_group_name_H-M   'P 1'
#
loop_
_entity.id
_entity.type
_entity.pdbx_description
1 polymer ?
#
loop_
_entity_poly.entity_id
_entity_poly.type
_entity_poly.pdbx_seq_one_letter_code
_entity_poly.pdbx_strand_id
1 'polypeptide(L)'
;MIENAKSQIALVLILVAASLASLYLKRLKFGLDLAGGTELIYSVDLKDVPKDADIDEFMRTTVSTIRSRIDPDGILESQVLRRGNDGIYVA
;
A
#
# COMPACT_ATOMS: atom_id res chain seq x y z
N MET A 1 -40.26 -21.28 -5.61
CA MET A 1 -41.35 -20.40 -6.06
C MET A 1 -40.91 -18.97 -5.82
N ILE A 2 -40.64 -18.19 -6.87
CA ILE A 2 -40.12 -16.83 -6.74
C ILE A 2 -41.31 -15.87 -6.68
N GLU A 3 -41.81 -15.58 -5.48
CA GLU A 3 -43.02 -14.77 -5.26
C GLU A 3 -42.85 -13.29 -5.65
N ASN A 4 -41.61 -12.79 -5.72
CA ASN A 4 -41.30 -11.38 -5.98
C ASN A 4 -40.23 -11.18 -7.07
N ALA A 5 -40.28 -12.01 -8.12
CA ALA A 5 -39.26 -12.02 -9.17
C ALA A 5 -39.00 -10.64 -9.78
N LYS A 6 -40.04 -9.81 -9.97
CA LYS A 6 -39.89 -8.46 -10.53
C LYS A 6 -39.06 -7.53 -9.64
N SER A 7 -39.36 -7.50 -8.33
CA SER A 7 -38.64 -6.67 -7.37
C SER A 7 -37.19 -7.15 -7.20
N GLN A 8 -36.99 -8.46 -7.18
CA GLN A 8 -35.65 -9.06 -7.11
C GLN A 8 -34.83 -8.78 -8.36
N ILE A 9 -35.42 -8.89 -9.56
CA ILE A 9 -34.75 -8.56 -10.82
C ILE A 9 -34.41 -7.06 -10.86
N ALA A 10 -35.33 -6.18 -10.45
CA ALA A 10 -35.06 -4.75 -10.38
C ALA A 10 -33.90 -4.43 -9.43
N LEU A 11 -33.87 -5.06 -8.25
CA LEU A 11 -32.78 -4.91 -7.29
C LEU A 11 -31.45 -5.41 -7.86
N VAL A 12 -31.42 -6.57 -8.52
CA VAL A 12 -30.23 -7.09 -9.18
C VAL A 12 -29.73 -6.11 -10.26
N LEU A 13 -30.63 -5.58 -11.10
CA LEU A 13 -30.26 -4.61 -12.13
C LEU A 13 -29.68 -3.32 -11.54
N ILE A 14 -30.26 -2.82 -10.44
CA ILE A 14 -29.75 -1.65 -9.74
C ILE A 14 -28.34 -1.92 -9.17
N LEU A 15 -28.12 -3.08 -8.56
CA LEU A 15 -26.81 -3.45 -8.02
C LEU A 15 -25.75 -3.60 -9.12
N VAL A 16 -26.11 -4.19 -10.25
CA VAL A 16 -25.22 -4.30 -11.42
C VAL A 16 -24.89 -2.91 -11.96
N ALA A 17 -25.88 -2.04 -12.14
CA ALA A 17 -25.67 -0.68 -12.61
C ALA A 17 -24.78 0.13 -11.64
N ALA A 18 -25.01 0.01 -10.33
CA ALA A 18 -24.19 0.64 -9.30
C ALA A 18 -22.74 0.11 -9.30
N SER A 19 -22.55 -1.19 -9.52
CA SER A 19 -21.22 -1.81 -9.62
C SER A 19 -20.46 -1.29 -10.84
N LEU A 20 -21.09 -1.24 -12.01
CA LEU A 20 -20.51 -0.68 -13.23
C LEU A 20 -20.19 0.80 -13.09
N ALA A 21 -21.10 1.57 -12.48
CA ALA A 21 -20.87 2.99 -12.20
C ALA A 21 -19.69 3.18 -11.24
N SER A 22 -19.56 2.34 -10.21
CA SER A 22 -18.41 2.37 -9.30
C SER A 22 -17.09 2.11 -10.02
N LEU A 23 -17.06 1.14 -10.95
CA LEU A 23 -15.87 0.84 -11.74
C LEU A 23 -15.48 1.99 -12.70
N TYR A 24 -16.49 2.66 -13.29
CA TYR A 24 -16.24 3.79 -14.20
C TYR A 24 -15.78 5.05 -13.44
N LEU A 25 -16.39 5.34 -12.29
CA LEU A 25 -16.09 6.54 -11.50
C LEU A 25 -14.81 6.39 -10.68
N LYS A 26 -14.52 5.21 -10.14
CA LYS A 26 -13.31 4.94 -9.37
C LYS A 26 -12.26 4.30 -10.27
N ARG A 27 -11.19 5.03 -10.57
CA ARG A 27 -10.02 4.44 -11.23
C ARG A 27 -9.47 3.32 -10.35
N LEU A 28 -9.23 2.16 -10.96
CA LEU A 28 -8.55 1.05 -10.31
C LEU A 28 -7.13 1.49 -9.92
N LYS A 29 -6.74 1.27 -8.66
CA LYS A 29 -5.35 1.40 -8.24
C LYS A 29 -4.58 0.19 -8.76
N PHE A 30 -3.73 0.40 -9.75
CA PHE A 30 -2.88 -0.65 -10.30
C PHE A 30 -1.75 -0.97 -9.32
N GLY A 31 -1.43 -2.25 -9.16
CA GLY A 31 -0.21 -2.67 -8.45
C GLY A 31 1.04 -2.32 -9.25
N LEU A 32 2.20 -2.40 -8.63
CA LEU A 32 3.49 -2.06 -9.25
C LEU A 32 3.73 -2.79 -10.58
N ASP A 33 3.33 -4.06 -10.67
CA ASP A 33 3.48 -4.88 -11.88
C ASP A 33 2.72 -4.32 -13.10
N LEU A 34 1.61 -3.61 -12.86
CA LEU A 34 0.75 -3.06 -13.91
C LEU A 34 0.92 -1.55 -14.09
N ALA A 35 1.22 -0.81 -13.01
CA ALA A 35 1.47 0.63 -13.04
C ALA A 35 2.90 0.97 -13.47
N GLY A 36 3.83 0.01 -13.33
CA GLY A 36 5.27 0.25 -13.39
C GLY A 36 5.80 0.91 -12.11
N GLY A 37 7.11 0.83 -11.91
CA GLY A 37 7.83 1.44 -10.79
C GLY A 37 9.03 0.59 -10.37
N THR A 38 9.53 0.80 -9.15
CA THR A 38 10.67 0.04 -8.60
C THR A 38 10.36 -0.39 -7.17
N GLU A 39 10.55 -1.68 -6.89
CA GLU A 39 10.52 -2.22 -5.54
C GLU A 39 11.95 -2.44 -5.05
N LEU A 40 12.26 -1.94 -3.85
CA LEU A 40 13.59 -2.07 -3.23
C LEU A 40 13.45 -2.73 -1.86
N ILE A 41 14.21 -3.80 -1.64
CA ILE A 41 14.27 -4.53 -0.38
C ILE A 41 15.69 -4.35 0.17
N TYR A 42 15.80 -3.62 1.28
CA TYR A 42 17.05 -3.38 1.99
C TYR A 42 17.10 -4.22 3.27
N SER A 43 18.31 -4.58 3.70
CA SER A 43 18.61 -5.16 5.02
C SER A 43 19.74 -4.35 5.63
N VAL A 44 19.58 -4.00 6.91
CA VAL A 44 20.56 -3.25 7.68
C VAL A 44 21.54 -4.23 8.30
N ASP A 45 22.85 -4.00 8.12
CA ASP A 45 23.86 -4.72 8.90
C ASP A 45 23.89 -4.19 10.33
N LEU A 46 23.26 -4.93 11.25
CA LEU A 46 23.15 -4.57 12.66
C LEU A 46 24.46 -4.80 13.45
N LYS A 47 25.50 -5.39 12.83
CA LYS A 47 26.77 -5.67 13.53
C LYS A 47 27.52 -4.41 13.93
N ASP A 48 27.36 -3.34 13.15
CA ASP A 48 28.00 -2.05 13.39
C ASP A 48 27.16 -1.11 14.26
N VAL A 49 25.96 -1.55 14.67
CA VAL A 49 25.10 -0.80 15.58
C VAL A 49 25.59 -1.04 17.03
N PRO A 50 25.79 0.02 17.84
CA PRO A 50 26.18 -0.12 19.24
C PRO A 50 25.24 -1.07 19.99
N LYS A 51 25.79 -1.95 20.83
CA LYS A 51 25.01 -3.01 21.51
C LYS A 51 23.97 -2.46 22.50
N ASP A 52 24.16 -1.23 22.94
CA ASP A 52 23.30 -0.45 23.83
C ASP A 52 22.28 0.41 23.08
N ALA A 53 22.33 0.44 21.74
CA ALA A 53 21.39 1.21 20.94
C ALA A 53 20.00 0.56 20.89
N ASP A 54 18.96 1.40 20.92
CA ASP A 54 17.59 0.98 20.62
C ASP A 54 17.47 0.70 19.11
N ILE A 55 17.48 -0.58 18.75
CA ILE A 55 17.33 -1.04 17.37
C ILE A 55 16.00 -0.58 16.76
N ASP A 56 14.93 -0.48 17.56
CA ASP A 56 13.65 -0.04 17.05
C ASP A 56 13.66 1.46 16.74
N GLU A 57 14.31 2.28 17.57
CA GLU A 57 14.53 3.70 17.29
C GLU A 57 15.41 3.91 16.07
N PHE A 58 16.50 3.14 15.96
CA PHE A 58 17.38 3.17 14.81
C PHE A 58 16.62 2.87 13.50
N MET A 59 15.82 1.80 13.49
CA MET A 59 15.05 1.41 12.31
C MET A 59 13.97 2.45 11.98
N ARG A 60 13.28 3.01 12.97
CA ARG A 60 12.31 4.11 12.75
C ARG A 60 12.98 5.34 12.13
N THR A 61 14.16 5.71 12.62
CA THR A 61 14.93 6.85 12.11
C THR A 61 15.45 6.61 10.69
N THR A 62 15.86 5.37 10.40
CA THR A 62 16.29 5.00 9.04
C THR A 62 15.12 5.08 8.06
N VAL A 63 13.96 4.55 8.42
CA VAL A 63 12.73 4.63 7.63
C VAL A 63 12.32 6.09 7.39
N SER A 64 12.36 6.94 8.43
CA SER A 64 12.01 8.37 8.28
C SER A 64 13.00 9.09 7.37
N THR A 65 14.29 8.80 7.50
CA THR A 65 15.34 9.39 6.65
C THR A 65 15.16 9.01 5.19
N ILE A 66 14.88 7.73 4.91
CA ILE A 66 14.61 7.27 3.54
C ILE A 66 13.35 7.97 3.00
N ARG A 67 12.27 8.02 3.78
CA ARG A 67 11.02 8.69 3.40
C ARG A 67 11.26 10.16 3.06
N SER A 68 11.96 10.91 3.90
CA SER A 68 12.27 12.33 3.66
C SER A 68 13.17 12.56 2.45
N ARG A 69 13.95 11.56 2.01
CA ARG A 69 14.81 11.68 0.82
C ARG A 69 14.08 11.37 -0.47
N ILE A 70 13.25 10.33 -0.47
CA ILE A 70 12.51 9.93 -1.68
C ILE A 70 11.30 10.83 -1.89
N ASP A 71 10.67 11.28 -0.81
CA ASP A 71 9.45 12.07 -0.81
C ASP A 71 9.54 13.21 0.22
N PRO A 72 10.37 14.24 -0.06
CA PRO A 72 10.56 15.37 0.85
C PRO A 72 9.27 16.17 1.06
N ASP A 73 8.43 16.25 0.04
CA ASP A 73 7.22 17.06 0.03
C ASP A 73 5.96 16.27 0.44
N GLY A 74 6.05 14.95 0.62
CA GLY A 74 4.90 14.11 1.00
C GLY A 74 3.91 13.85 -0.15
N ILE A 75 4.31 14.13 -1.40
CA ILE A 75 3.44 14.13 -2.58
C ILE A 75 3.47 12.76 -3.27
N LEU A 76 4.56 12.02 -3.11
CA LEU A 76 4.66 10.67 -3.65
C LEU A 76 3.89 9.71 -2.74
N GLU A 77 3.07 8.84 -3.33
CA GLU A 77 2.38 7.74 -2.62
C GLU A 77 3.35 6.57 -2.29
N SER A 78 4.65 6.88 -2.07
CA SER A 78 5.67 5.87 -1.82
C SER A 78 5.54 5.29 -0.41
N GLN A 79 5.65 3.97 -0.32
CA GLN A 79 5.56 3.21 0.92
C GLN A 79 6.96 2.82 1.39
N VAL A 80 7.43 3.45 2.46
CA VAL A 80 8.65 3.05 3.18
C VAL A 80 8.25 2.38 4.49
N LEU A 81 8.47 1.07 4.58
CA LEU A 81 8.02 0.25 5.71
C LEU A 81 9.17 -0.60 6.27
N ARG A 82 9.21 -0.76 7.59
CA ARG A 82 10.08 -1.76 8.22
C ARG A 82 9.52 -3.16 7.96
N ARG A 83 10.37 -4.09 7.54
CA ARG A 83 10.06 -5.51 7.33
C ARG A 83 10.90 -6.35 8.27
N GLY A 84 10.28 -6.93 9.29
CA GLY A 84 11.00 -7.73 10.30
C GLY A 84 11.93 -6.89 11.17
N ASN A 85 13.05 -7.48 11.61
CA ASN A 85 13.96 -6.83 12.56
C ASN A 85 14.90 -5.82 11.90
N ASP A 86 15.44 -6.16 10.74
CA ASP A 86 16.51 -5.45 10.03
C ASP A 86 16.14 -5.04 8.60
N GLY A 87 14.98 -5.47 8.09
CA GLY A 87 14.56 -5.21 6.72
C GLY A 87 13.85 -3.86 6.56
N ILE A 88 14.03 -3.24 5.39
CA ILE A 88 13.30 -2.05 4.94
C ILE A 88 12.76 -2.29 3.53
N TYR A 89 11.48 -2.03 3.36
CA TYR A 89 10.74 -2.16 2.12
C TYR A 89 10.42 -0.77 1.56
N VAL A 90 10.71 -0.54 0.28
CA VAL A 90 10.39 0.70 -0.42
C VAL A 90 9.67 0.36 -1.73
N ALA A 91 8.50 0.96 -1.93
CA ALA A 91 7.69 0.86 -3.15
C ALA A 91 7.00 2.18 -3.49
#